data_AF-A0A962UZZ9-F1
#
_entry.id   AF-A0A962UZZ9-F1
#
_cell.length_a   1.000
_cell.length_b   1.000
_cell.length_c   1.000
_cell.angle_alpha   90.00
_cell.angle_beta   90.00
_cell.angle_gamma   90.00
#
_symmetry.space_group_name_H-M   'P 1'
#
loop_
_entity.id
_entity.type
_entity.pdbx_description
1 polymer ?
#
loop_
_entity_poly.entity_id
_entity_poly.type
_entity_poly.pdbx_seq_one_letter_code
_entity_poly.pdbx_strand_id
1 'polypeptide(L)'
;MTASSARLSAEHSDASEAISRFEQAGPIDIRSVALSGIFLLLLFYTLYFAAPVLMPIAVAVLFNLLLAPAVRLLARLRIPQPLGAALVLALGLGLFAGAVSLLADPAREWMQKAPDSFYQVETKLRSLKEPIEKIQQASSQIEQATQLGDKQPTQKVEIERPGLTQALLAGTPEVLASTGIVIVLLYFLLASGDSIRRKVVSVIPLLQDKKRAVEIMRGIERDISYYLLTVTFINLVLGIIVTLVLTALGVPNPLLWGAMIALFNYAPYIGAAAGIVILAAVGLLSFDTLPQALLVPGFFLVLTVLEGQLITPMILGRRLLLSPVAIFITMVIWGWLWGVTGALIAVPLLASIKIICENLEPLQPVAEFLSP
;
A
#
# COMPACT_ATOMS: atom_id res chain seq x y z
N MET A 1 -3.56 -3.30 62.38
CA MET A 1 -3.81 -4.64 61.80
C MET A 1 -5.01 -4.71 60.86
N THR A 2 -5.92 -3.72 60.85
CA THR A 2 -7.21 -3.78 60.11
C THR A 2 -7.15 -3.37 58.63
N ALA A 3 -6.16 -2.57 58.21
CA ALA A 3 -6.05 -2.11 56.81
C ALA A 3 -5.37 -3.13 55.88
N SER A 4 -4.48 -3.97 56.40
CA SER A 4 -3.77 -5.00 55.62
C SER A 4 -4.66 -6.21 55.35
N SER A 5 -5.52 -6.60 56.30
CA SER A 5 -6.50 -7.67 56.10
C SER A 5 -7.59 -7.30 55.08
N ALA A 6 -7.99 -6.03 55.02
CA ALA A 6 -8.97 -5.54 54.05
C ALA A 6 -8.43 -5.51 52.61
N ARG A 7 -7.14 -5.18 52.42
CA ARG A 7 -6.49 -5.22 51.09
C ARG A 7 -6.31 -6.64 50.57
N LEU A 8 -5.88 -7.57 51.43
CA LEU A 8 -5.76 -8.99 51.06
C LEU A 8 -7.12 -9.60 50.70
N SER A 9 -8.19 -9.24 51.42
CA SER A 9 -9.55 -9.70 51.10
C SER A 9 -10.06 -9.16 49.76
N ALA A 10 -9.66 -7.94 49.37
CA ALA A 10 -10.04 -7.35 48.08
C ALA A 10 -9.27 -8.00 46.92
N GLU A 11 -7.96 -8.25 47.06
CA GLU A 11 -7.16 -8.96 46.05
C GLU A 11 -7.64 -10.41 45.85
N HIS A 12 -8.02 -11.11 46.92
CA HIS A 12 -8.59 -12.45 46.80
C HIS A 12 -9.97 -12.47 46.15
N SER A 13 -10.78 -11.42 46.35
CA SER A 13 -12.09 -11.27 45.70
C SER A 13 -11.92 -11.03 44.19
N ASP A 14 -11.04 -10.11 43.80
CA ASP A 14 -10.76 -9.82 42.39
C ASP A 14 -10.12 -11.01 41.66
N ALA A 15 -9.22 -11.73 42.31
CA ALA A 15 -8.63 -12.94 41.76
C ALA A 15 -9.68 -14.07 41.60
N SER A 16 -10.56 -14.23 42.58
CA SER A 16 -11.65 -15.22 42.50
C SER A 16 -12.68 -14.86 41.42
N GLU A 17 -12.96 -13.57 41.23
CA GLU A 17 -13.86 -13.10 40.18
C GLU A 17 -13.24 -13.28 38.79
N ALA A 18 -11.94 -12.98 38.65
CA ALA A 18 -11.20 -13.25 37.42
C ALA A 18 -11.16 -14.74 37.07
N ILE A 19 -10.86 -15.61 38.05
CA ILE A 19 -10.86 -17.07 37.88
C ILE A 19 -12.26 -17.57 37.47
N SER A 20 -13.32 -17.06 38.12
CA SER A 20 -14.70 -17.42 37.76
C SER A 20 -15.12 -16.98 36.36
N ARG A 21 -14.60 -15.84 35.85
CA ARG A 21 -14.82 -15.39 34.47
C ARG A 21 -14.10 -16.27 33.46
N PHE A 22 -12.91 -16.79 33.79
CA PHE A 22 -12.22 -17.78 32.97
C PHE A 22 -12.90 -19.15 33.01
N GLU A 23 -13.51 -19.54 34.14
CA GLU A 23 -14.28 -20.78 34.29
C GLU A 23 -15.64 -20.73 33.58
N GLN A 24 -16.24 -19.53 33.42
CA GLN A 24 -17.48 -19.31 32.67
C GLN A 24 -17.27 -19.20 31.15
N ALA A 25 -16.03 -19.07 30.67
CA ALA A 25 -15.73 -19.24 29.26
C ALA A 25 -15.89 -20.73 28.93
N GLY A 26 -17.09 -21.10 28.48
CA GLY A 26 -17.42 -22.48 28.12
C GLY A 26 -16.36 -23.11 27.20
N PRO A 27 -16.17 -24.45 27.26
CA PRO A 27 -15.13 -25.11 26.49
C PRO A 27 -15.25 -24.71 25.02
N ILE A 28 -14.17 -24.18 24.46
CA ILE A 28 -14.08 -23.82 23.05
C ILE A 28 -14.46 -25.07 22.26
N ASP A 29 -15.67 -25.10 21.71
CA ASP A 29 -16.17 -26.26 21.00
C ASP A 29 -15.28 -26.47 19.77
N ILE A 30 -14.57 -27.60 19.72
CA ILE A 30 -13.66 -27.96 18.63
C ILE A 30 -14.39 -27.89 17.28
N ARG A 31 -15.71 -28.15 17.29
CA ARG A 31 -16.56 -27.98 16.11
C ARG A 31 -16.69 -26.53 15.67
N SER A 32 -16.83 -25.59 16.60
CA SER A 32 -16.91 -24.16 16.30
C SER A 32 -15.60 -23.64 15.72
N VAL A 33 -14.45 -24.07 16.26
CA VAL A 33 -13.12 -23.71 15.73
C VAL A 33 -12.88 -24.31 14.35
N ALA A 34 -13.21 -25.60 14.16
CA ALA A 34 -13.08 -26.26 12.86
C ALA A 34 -14.00 -25.62 11.80
N LEU A 35 -15.26 -25.33 12.15
CA LEU A 35 -16.20 -24.64 11.26
C LEU A 35 -15.73 -23.23 10.91
N SER A 36 -15.17 -22.50 11.88
CA SER A 36 -14.62 -21.17 11.65
C SER A 36 -13.40 -21.22 10.74
N GLY A 37 -12.50 -22.19 10.93
CA GLY A 37 -11.34 -22.41 10.06
C GLY A 37 -11.73 -22.78 8.63
N ILE A 38 -12.69 -23.70 8.45
CA ILE A 38 -13.23 -24.08 7.14
C ILE A 38 -13.92 -22.90 6.47
N PHE A 39 -14.73 -22.13 7.20
CA PHE A 39 -15.37 -20.93 6.69
C PHE A 39 -14.36 -19.91 6.21
N LEU A 40 -13.28 -19.67 6.98
CA LEU A 40 -12.22 -18.74 6.61
C LEU A 40 -11.51 -19.20 5.33
N LEU A 41 -11.16 -20.49 5.24
CA LEU A 41 -10.53 -21.05 4.04
C LEU A 41 -11.45 -20.93 2.80
N LEU A 42 -12.73 -21.27 2.93
CA LEU A 42 -13.71 -21.14 1.84
C LEU A 42 -13.92 -19.69 1.44
N LEU A 43 -13.92 -18.77 2.40
CA LEU A 43 -14.01 -17.32 2.15
C LEU A 43 -12.82 -16.85 1.33
N PHE A 44 -11.59 -17.14 1.75
CA PHE A 44 -10.37 -16.76 1.02
C PHE A 44 -10.28 -17.43 -0.36
N TYR A 45 -10.65 -18.70 -0.47
CA TYR A 45 -10.69 -19.40 -1.74
C TYR A 45 -11.71 -18.78 -2.71
N THR A 46 -12.89 -18.41 -2.21
CA THR A 46 -13.92 -17.74 -3.01
C THR A 46 -13.47 -16.34 -3.42
N LEU A 47 -12.79 -15.61 -2.54
CA LEU A 47 -12.19 -14.30 -2.85
C LEU A 47 -11.10 -14.38 -3.92
N TYR A 48 -10.32 -15.45 -3.90
CA TYR A 48 -9.32 -15.76 -4.93
C TYR A 48 -10.00 -16.09 -6.27
N PHE A 49 -10.98 -17.00 -6.25
CA PHE A 49 -11.70 -17.42 -7.45
C PHE A 49 -12.50 -16.29 -8.10
N ALA A 50 -13.16 -15.46 -7.29
CA ALA A 50 -13.96 -14.32 -7.74
C ALA A 50 -13.12 -13.06 -8.03
N ALA A 51 -11.79 -13.14 -7.96
CA ALA A 51 -10.89 -12.01 -8.19
C ALA A 51 -11.15 -11.23 -9.50
N PRO A 52 -11.43 -11.87 -10.67
CA PRO A 52 -11.69 -11.13 -11.92
C PRO A 52 -12.90 -10.19 -11.84
N VAL A 53 -13.85 -10.48 -10.95
CA VAL A 53 -15.06 -9.66 -10.75
C VAL A 53 -14.90 -8.74 -9.54
N LEU A 54 -14.32 -9.24 -8.44
CA LEU A 54 -14.16 -8.50 -7.20
C LEU A 54 -13.09 -7.40 -7.29
N MET A 55 -11.98 -7.63 -8.02
CA MET A 55 -10.92 -6.63 -8.14
C MET A 55 -11.42 -5.32 -8.75
N PRO A 56 -12.09 -5.29 -9.92
CA PRO A 56 -12.65 -4.06 -10.48
C PRO A 56 -13.61 -3.34 -9.52
N ILE A 57 -14.42 -4.10 -8.78
CA ILE A 57 -15.36 -3.56 -7.80
C ILE A 57 -14.62 -2.91 -6.63
N ALA A 58 -13.64 -3.61 -6.05
CA ALA A 58 -12.84 -3.10 -4.94
C ALA A 58 -12.09 -1.83 -5.32
N VAL A 59 -11.46 -1.82 -6.50
CA VAL A 59 -10.78 -0.64 -7.06
C VAL A 59 -11.76 0.52 -7.25
N ALA A 60 -12.92 0.28 -7.87
CA ALA A 60 -13.93 1.32 -8.08
C ALA A 60 -14.49 1.87 -6.75
N VAL A 61 -14.68 1.02 -5.73
CA VAL A 61 -15.12 1.47 -4.41
C VAL A 61 -14.05 2.35 -3.75
N LEU A 62 -12.77 1.95 -3.82
CA LEU A 62 -11.67 2.73 -3.24
C LEU A 62 -11.53 4.10 -3.93
N PHE A 63 -11.53 4.12 -5.26
CA PHE A 63 -11.54 5.38 -6.01
C PHE A 63 -12.80 6.20 -5.73
N ASN A 64 -13.97 5.58 -5.56
CA ASN A 64 -15.17 6.30 -5.16
C ASN A 64 -14.97 6.97 -3.79
N LEU A 65 -14.37 6.30 -2.80
CA LEU A 65 -14.09 6.90 -1.49
C LEU A 65 -13.10 8.09 -1.60
N LEU A 66 -12.16 8.02 -2.54
CA LEU A 66 -11.19 9.09 -2.78
C LEU A 66 -11.79 10.27 -3.55
N LEU A 67 -12.61 10.03 -4.58
CA LEU A 67 -13.17 11.07 -5.48
C LEU A 67 -14.55 11.58 -5.04
N ALA A 68 -15.30 10.86 -4.20
CA ALA A 68 -16.62 11.28 -3.73
C ALA A 68 -16.62 12.64 -2.99
N PRO A 69 -15.62 13.00 -2.17
CA PRO A 69 -15.50 14.34 -1.60
C PRO A 69 -15.50 15.44 -2.67
N ALA A 70 -14.84 15.23 -3.81
CA ALA A 70 -14.81 16.18 -4.92
C ALA A 70 -16.19 16.32 -5.57
N VAL A 71 -16.89 15.21 -5.87
CA VAL A 71 -18.25 15.27 -6.42
C VAL A 71 -19.23 15.94 -5.46
N ARG A 72 -19.10 15.70 -4.15
CA ARG A 72 -19.91 16.38 -3.13
C ARG A 72 -19.66 17.90 -3.11
N LEU A 73 -18.42 18.34 -3.33
CA LEU A 73 -18.10 19.75 -3.44
C LEU A 73 -18.78 20.40 -4.65
N LEU A 74 -18.76 19.72 -5.82
CA LEU A 74 -19.46 20.17 -7.02
C LEU A 74 -20.98 20.22 -6.83
N ALA A 75 -21.55 19.26 -6.09
CA ALA A 75 -22.96 19.27 -5.75
C ALA A 75 -23.34 20.48 -4.88
N ARG A 76 -22.45 20.94 -3.98
CA ARG A 76 -22.64 22.20 -3.23
C ARG A 76 -22.63 23.44 -4.12
N LEU A 77 -21.95 23.38 -5.28
CA LEU A 77 -21.95 24.41 -6.32
C LEU A 77 -23.16 24.31 -7.27
N ARG A 78 -24.22 23.57 -6.89
CA ARG A 78 -25.46 23.35 -7.66
C ARG A 78 -25.30 22.57 -8.98
N ILE A 79 -24.18 21.87 -9.19
CA ILE A 79 -24.03 20.97 -10.34
C ILE A 79 -24.80 19.68 -10.06
N PRO A 80 -25.66 19.18 -10.98
CA PRO A 80 -26.38 17.93 -10.77
C PRO A 80 -25.42 16.76 -10.70
N GLN A 81 -25.72 15.82 -9.81
CA GLN A 81 -24.77 14.80 -9.39
C GLN A 81 -24.18 13.92 -10.53
N PRO A 82 -24.96 13.47 -11.54
CA PRO A 82 -24.39 12.73 -12.67
C PRO A 82 -23.38 13.55 -13.48
N LEU A 83 -23.63 14.85 -13.68
CA LEU A 83 -22.69 15.75 -14.37
C LEU A 83 -21.44 16.01 -13.51
N GLY A 84 -21.62 16.18 -12.20
CA GLY A 84 -20.49 16.32 -11.27
C GLY A 84 -19.59 15.07 -11.28
N ALA A 85 -20.18 13.88 -11.30
CA ALA A 85 -19.46 12.61 -11.41
C ALA A 85 -18.71 12.50 -12.75
N ALA A 86 -19.37 12.83 -13.87
CA ALA A 86 -18.73 12.83 -15.19
C ALA A 86 -17.55 13.81 -15.25
N LEU A 87 -17.70 15.03 -14.71
CA LEU A 87 -16.64 16.04 -14.69
C LEU A 87 -15.44 15.59 -13.87
N VAL A 88 -15.67 15.07 -12.66
CA VAL A 88 -14.61 14.59 -11.77
C VAL A 88 -13.88 13.40 -12.38
N LEU A 89 -14.60 12.50 -13.05
CA LEU A 89 -13.98 11.38 -13.77
C LEU A 89 -13.20 11.83 -14.99
N ALA A 90 -13.74 12.72 -15.80
CA ALA A 90 -13.02 13.27 -16.94
C ALA A 90 -11.74 13.99 -16.50
N LEU A 91 -11.80 14.77 -15.41
CA LEU A 91 -10.64 15.43 -14.83
C LEU A 91 -9.62 14.42 -14.28
N GLY A 92 -10.07 13.42 -13.52
CA GLY A 92 -9.20 12.37 -12.97
C GLY A 92 -8.50 11.56 -14.06
N LEU A 93 -9.24 11.14 -15.08
CA LEU A 93 -8.69 10.44 -16.25
C LEU A 93 -7.73 11.33 -17.05
N GLY A 94 -8.06 12.62 -17.21
CA GLY A 94 -7.18 13.58 -17.88
C GLY A 94 -5.87 13.81 -17.13
N LEU A 95 -5.93 13.97 -15.81
CA LEU A 95 -4.74 14.08 -14.95
C LEU A 95 -3.90 12.80 -14.98
N PHE A 96 -4.53 11.63 -14.92
CA PHE A 96 -3.83 10.35 -15.01
C PHE A 96 -3.17 10.16 -16.38
N ALA A 97 -3.89 10.41 -17.47
CA ALA A 97 -3.35 10.34 -18.83
C ALA A 97 -2.21 11.33 -19.04
N GLY A 98 -2.32 12.54 -18.50
CA GLY A 98 -1.27 13.55 -18.51
C GLY A 98 -0.03 13.13 -17.70
N ALA A 99 -0.21 12.52 -16.53
CA ALA A 99 0.89 11.97 -15.75
C ALA A 99 1.59 10.82 -16.49
N VAL A 100 0.82 9.90 -17.09
CA VAL A 100 1.36 8.79 -17.89
C VAL A 100 2.12 9.30 -19.11
N SER A 101 1.61 10.30 -19.83
CA SER A 101 2.31 10.85 -21.00
C SER A 101 3.60 11.56 -20.62
N LEU A 102 3.63 12.30 -19.51
CA LEU A 102 4.85 12.95 -18.99
C LEU A 102 5.92 11.94 -18.57
N LEU A 103 5.52 10.77 -18.09
CA LEU A 103 6.43 9.72 -17.63
C LEU A 103 6.80 8.71 -18.72
N ALA A 104 6.04 8.66 -19.82
CA ALA A 104 6.23 7.67 -20.88
C ALA A 104 7.61 7.78 -21.54
N ASP A 105 8.07 9.00 -21.85
CA ASP A 105 9.36 9.20 -22.52
C ASP A 105 10.55 8.89 -21.59
N PRO A 106 10.63 9.42 -20.35
CA PRO A 106 11.66 9.03 -19.39
C PRO A 106 11.68 7.52 -19.11
N ALA A 107 10.50 6.90 -18.99
CA ALA A 107 10.39 5.46 -18.75
C ALA A 107 10.91 4.64 -19.93
N ARG A 108 10.59 5.03 -21.17
CA ARG A 108 11.10 4.38 -22.39
C ARG A 108 12.61 4.51 -22.50
N GLU A 109 13.14 5.70 -22.25
CA GLU A 109 14.58 5.95 -22.28
C GLU A 109 15.33 5.06 -21.27
N TRP A 110 14.83 5.01 -20.03
CA TRP A 110 15.44 4.15 -19.01
C TRP A 110 15.32 2.67 -19.37
N MET A 111 14.17 2.22 -19.89
CA MET A 111 13.94 0.83 -20.25
C MET A 111 14.84 0.34 -21.39
N GLN A 112 15.15 1.21 -22.36
CA GLN A 112 16.11 0.91 -23.42
C GLN A 112 17.54 0.80 -22.90
N LYS A 113 17.89 1.62 -21.88
CA LYS A 113 19.22 1.62 -21.24
C LYS A 113 19.34 0.61 -20.09
N ALA A 114 18.26 -0.08 -19.72
CA ALA A 114 18.23 -0.94 -18.55
C ALA A 114 19.23 -2.11 -18.62
N PRO A 115 19.37 -2.86 -19.74
CA PRO A 115 20.33 -3.97 -19.83
C PRO A 115 21.77 -3.52 -19.57
N ASP A 116 22.17 -2.38 -20.13
CA ASP A 116 23.50 -1.79 -19.95
C ASP A 116 23.69 -1.25 -18.52
N SER A 117 22.63 -0.68 -17.94
CA SER A 117 22.63 -0.18 -16.57
C SER A 117 22.89 -1.30 -15.56
N PHE A 118 22.31 -2.48 -15.75
CA PHE A 118 22.57 -3.63 -14.86
C PHE A 118 24.04 -4.05 -14.88
N TYR A 119 24.68 -4.10 -16.05
CA TYR A 119 26.10 -4.43 -16.18
C TYR A 119 27.00 -3.39 -15.51
N GLN A 120 26.66 -2.10 -15.63
CA GLN A 120 27.39 -1.01 -14.99
C GLN A 120 27.27 -1.02 -13.47
N VAL A 121 26.08 -1.32 -12.93
CA VAL A 121 25.90 -1.50 -11.49
C VAL A 121 26.74 -2.68 -10.99
N GLU A 122 26.75 -3.81 -11.70
CA GLU A 122 27.55 -4.97 -11.31
C GLU A 122 29.05 -4.66 -11.30
N THR A 123 29.55 -3.97 -12.32
CA THR A 123 30.97 -3.58 -12.41
C THR A 123 31.37 -2.58 -11.33
N LYS A 124 30.54 -1.56 -11.05
CA LYS A 124 30.77 -0.63 -9.93
C LYS A 124 30.70 -1.34 -8.57
N LEU A 125 29.82 -2.33 -8.39
CA LEU A 125 29.77 -3.12 -7.15
C LEU A 125 31.00 -4.00 -6.99
N ARG A 126 31.54 -4.58 -8.08
CA ARG A 126 32.80 -5.36 -8.05
C ARG A 126 34.00 -4.49 -7.69
N SER A 127 34.13 -3.29 -8.26
CA SER A 127 35.23 -2.37 -7.93
C SER A 127 35.18 -1.87 -6.48
N LEU A 128 34.00 -1.84 -5.86
CA LEU A 128 33.85 -1.56 -4.42
C LEU A 128 34.20 -2.75 -3.52
N LYS A 129 34.12 -3.98 -4.04
CA LYS A 129 34.53 -5.20 -3.33
C LYS A 129 36.03 -5.43 -3.40
N GLU A 130 36.72 -5.01 -4.46
CA GLU A 130 38.18 -5.19 -4.59
C GLU A 130 39.01 -4.65 -3.40
N PRO A 131 38.73 -3.48 -2.81
CA PRO A 131 39.43 -2.99 -1.62
C PRO A 131 39.14 -3.84 -0.37
N ILE A 132 37.92 -4.36 -0.24
CA ILE A 132 37.50 -5.23 0.87
C ILE A 132 38.16 -6.60 0.74
N GLU A 133 38.19 -7.16 -0.47
CA GLU A 133 38.90 -8.40 -0.79
C GLU A 133 40.42 -8.25 -0.57
N LYS A 134 41.01 -7.09 -0.85
CA LYS A 134 42.43 -6.82 -0.53
C LYS A 134 42.71 -6.74 0.96
N ILE A 135 41.76 -6.25 1.78
CA ILE A 135 41.87 -6.27 3.24
C ILE A 135 41.71 -7.70 3.78
N GLN A 136 40.84 -8.50 3.16
CA GLN A 136 40.65 -9.91 3.51
C GLN A 136 41.83 -10.79 3.08
N GLN A 137 42.43 -10.49 1.92
CA GLN A 137 43.67 -11.11 1.40
C GLN A 137 44.93 -10.69 2.18
N ALA A 138 44.95 -9.48 2.75
CA ALA A 138 46.00 -9.08 3.69
C ALA A 138 45.93 -9.84 5.04
N SER A 139 44.76 -10.41 5.37
CA SER A 139 44.58 -11.33 6.51
C SER A 139 44.75 -12.81 6.13
N SER A 140 44.73 -13.17 4.84
CA SER A 140 44.85 -14.54 4.34
C SER A 140 46.12 -14.78 3.52
N GLN A 141 47.26 -14.21 3.91
CA GLN A 141 48.59 -14.58 3.37
C GLN A 141 49.09 -15.96 3.85
N ILE A 142 48.23 -16.96 3.96
CA ILE A 142 48.64 -18.34 4.27
C ILE A 142 48.16 -19.37 3.24
N GLU A 143 47.19 -19.10 2.36
CA GLU A 143 46.77 -20.11 1.38
C GLU A 143 46.85 -19.58 -0.05
N GLN A 144 48.05 -19.66 -0.62
CA GLN A 144 48.21 -19.65 -2.06
C GLN A 144 47.88 -21.01 -2.66
N ALA A 145 47.25 -20.92 -3.84
CA ALA A 145 47.09 -21.92 -4.87
C ALA A 145 45.95 -22.93 -4.67
N THR A 146 44.80 -22.66 -5.31
CA THR A 146 44.15 -23.66 -6.18
C THR A 146 43.36 -22.95 -7.30
N GLN A 147 44.01 -22.93 -8.46
CA GLN A 147 43.49 -23.15 -9.81
C GLN A 147 42.55 -22.12 -10.48
N LEU A 148 43.05 -21.64 -11.62
CA LEU A 148 42.28 -21.19 -12.77
C LEU A 148 41.31 -22.29 -13.22
N GLY A 149 40.05 -21.92 -13.46
CA GLY A 149 39.02 -22.80 -14.01
C GLY A 149 38.01 -22.00 -14.84
N ASP A 150 38.23 -22.02 -16.15
CA ASP A 150 37.31 -21.88 -17.28
C ASP A 150 36.18 -20.81 -17.29
N LYS A 151 36.34 -19.84 -18.19
CA LYS A 151 35.24 -19.01 -18.71
C LYS A 151 34.45 -19.82 -19.74
N GLN A 152 33.29 -20.33 -19.36
CA GLN A 152 32.27 -20.70 -20.35
C GLN A 152 31.48 -19.46 -20.79
N PRO A 153 31.19 -19.30 -22.09
CA PRO A 153 30.27 -18.27 -22.55
C PRO A 153 28.86 -18.68 -22.12
N THR A 154 28.32 -18.02 -21.10
CA THR A 154 26.89 -18.13 -20.77
C THR A 154 26.10 -17.65 -21.98
N GLN A 155 25.46 -18.61 -22.64
CA GLN A 155 24.51 -18.41 -23.71
C GLN A 155 23.47 -17.39 -23.22
N LYS A 156 23.54 -16.16 -23.76
CA LYS A 156 22.46 -15.19 -23.63
C LYS A 156 21.26 -15.82 -24.30
N VAL A 157 20.39 -16.43 -23.51
CA VAL A 157 19.01 -16.62 -23.92
C VAL A 157 18.45 -15.20 -23.97
N GLU A 158 18.52 -14.62 -25.16
CA GLU A 158 17.69 -13.51 -25.61
C GLU A 158 16.25 -14.01 -25.44
N ILE A 159 15.74 -13.92 -24.22
CA ILE A 159 14.30 -13.91 -24.01
C ILE A 159 13.92 -12.60 -24.67
N GLU A 160 13.47 -12.68 -25.94
CA GLU A 160 12.62 -11.65 -26.55
C GLU A 160 11.44 -11.47 -25.60
N ARG A 161 11.64 -10.65 -24.57
CA ARG A 161 10.53 -10.10 -23.80
C ARG A 161 9.88 -9.17 -24.79
N PRO A 162 8.62 -9.42 -25.20
CA PRO A 162 7.91 -8.48 -26.04
C PRO A 162 8.06 -7.12 -25.37
N GLY A 163 8.59 -6.15 -26.11
CA GLY A 163 8.82 -4.81 -25.58
C GLY A 163 7.54 -4.31 -24.93
N LEU A 164 7.63 -3.44 -23.93
CA LEU A 164 6.44 -2.97 -23.20
C LEU A 164 5.34 -2.48 -24.16
N THR A 165 5.69 -1.95 -25.33
CA THR A 165 4.77 -1.63 -26.42
C THR A 165 4.07 -2.84 -27.04
N GLN A 166 4.74 -3.95 -27.31
CA GLN A 166 4.14 -5.21 -27.78
C GLN A 166 3.33 -5.91 -26.67
N ALA A 167 3.77 -5.83 -25.41
CA ALA A 167 3.00 -6.32 -24.26
C ALA A 167 1.76 -5.44 -23.98
N LEU A 168 1.87 -4.13 -24.16
CA LEU A 168 0.75 -3.18 -24.09
C LEU A 168 -0.22 -3.36 -25.27
N LEU A 169 0.27 -3.69 -26.48
CA LEU A 169 -0.54 -3.94 -27.68
C LEU A 169 -1.17 -5.36 -27.68
N ALA A 170 -0.51 -6.36 -27.09
CA ALA A 170 -1.03 -7.72 -26.96
C ALA A 170 -1.96 -7.89 -25.74
N GLY A 171 -1.71 -7.15 -24.65
CA GLY A 171 -2.57 -7.10 -23.46
C GLY A 171 -3.72 -6.09 -23.52
N THR A 172 -3.85 -5.34 -24.62
CA THR A 172 -4.80 -4.22 -24.77
C THR A 172 -6.25 -4.60 -24.44
N PRO A 173 -6.83 -5.70 -24.97
CA PRO A 173 -8.28 -5.91 -24.84
C PRO A 173 -8.72 -6.20 -23.41
N GLU A 174 -7.98 -7.04 -22.68
CA GLU A 174 -8.34 -7.45 -21.32
C GLU A 174 -8.12 -6.31 -20.31
N VAL A 175 -7.02 -5.56 -20.47
CA VAL A 175 -6.75 -4.37 -19.65
C VAL A 175 -7.75 -3.25 -19.96
N LEU A 176 -8.10 -3.01 -21.23
CA LEU A 176 -9.15 -2.05 -21.58
C LEU A 176 -10.52 -2.48 -21.07
N ALA A 177 -10.86 -3.76 -21.17
CA ALA A 177 -12.14 -4.28 -20.70
C ALA A 177 -12.27 -4.11 -19.18
N SER A 178 -11.25 -4.55 -18.42
CA SER A 178 -11.23 -4.39 -16.96
C SER A 178 -11.22 -2.93 -16.53
N THR A 179 -10.41 -2.08 -17.18
CA THR A 179 -10.38 -0.63 -16.91
C THR A 179 -11.72 0.03 -17.25
N GLY A 180 -12.35 -0.36 -18.36
CA GLY A 180 -13.67 0.12 -18.78
C GLY A 180 -14.74 -0.24 -17.75
N ILE A 181 -14.71 -1.48 -17.23
CA ILE A 181 -15.60 -1.91 -16.14
C ILE A 181 -15.39 -1.04 -14.90
N VAL A 182 -14.13 -0.81 -14.49
CA VAL A 182 -13.82 0.06 -13.34
C VAL A 182 -14.36 1.47 -13.56
N ILE A 183 -14.13 2.08 -14.73
CA ILE A 183 -14.60 3.45 -15.03
C ILE A 183 -16.12 3.53 -15.02
N VAL A 184 -16.81 2.58 -15.66
CA VAL A 184 -18.27 2.54 -15.71
C VAL A 184 -18.86 2.34 -14.31
N LEU A 185 -18.32 1.40 -13.54
CA LEU A 185 -18.77 1.14 -12.18
C LEU A 185 -18.52 2.34 -11.27
N LEU A 186 -17.34 2.94 -11.36
CA LEU A 186 -16.95 4.13 -10.63
C LEU A 186 -17.91 5.29 -10.98
N TYR A 187 -18.20 5.53 -12.27
CA TYR A 187 -19.20 6.52 -12.69
C TYR A 187 -20.55 6.27 -12.04
N PHE A 188 -21.06 5.04 -12.10
CA PHE A 188 -22.34 4.73 -11.46
C PHE A 188 -22.31 4.90 -9.95
N LEU A 189 -21.22 4.55 -9.27
CA LEU A 189 -21.06 4.76 -7.82
C LEU A 189 -21.09 6.26 -7.46
N LEU A 190 -20.32 7.08 -8.18
CA LEU A 190 -20.25 8.53 -7.97
C LEU A 190 -21.57 9.24 -8.35
N ALA A 191 -22.20 8.84 -9.45
CA ALA A 191 -23.45 9.41 -9.94
C ALA A 191 -24.65 9.00 -9.07
N SER A 192 -24.64 7.79 -8.49
CA SER A 192 -25.73 7.29 -7.66
C SER A 192 -25.80 7.97 -6.29
N GLY A 193 -24.68 8.51 -5.80
CA GLY A 193 -24.66 9.39 -4.64
C GLY A 193 -25.24 8.82 -3.36
N ASP A 194 -26.28 9.47 -2.86
CA ASP A 194 -27.01 9.04 -1.67
C ASP A 194 -28.13 8.04 -2.01
N SER A 195 -28.42 7.78 -3.28
CA SER A 195 -29.56 6.95 -3.70
C SER A 195 -29.37 5.47 -3.35
N ILE A 196 -28.16 4.92 -3.57
CA ILE A 196 -27.78 3.57 -3.10
C ILE A 196 -27.90 3.50 -1.57
N ARG A 197 -27.40 4.54 -0.87
CA ARG A 197 -27.47 4.64 0.59
C ARG A 197 -28.91 4.66 1.11
N ARG A 198 -29.80 5.44 0.49
CA ARG A 198 -31.24 5.47 0.85
C ARG A 198 -31.92 4.13 0.60
N LYS A 199 -31.57 3.42 -0.46
CA LYS A 199 -32.11 2.08 -0.76
C LYS A 199 -31.65 1.04 0.28
N VAL A 200 -30.36 1.00 0.62
CA VAL A 200 -29.84 0.09 1.67
C VAL A 200 -30.55 0.32 3.01
N VAL A 201 -30.79 1.58 3.38
CA VAL A 201 -31.49 1.96 4.62
C VAL A 201 -32.99 1.63 4.58
N SER A 202 -33.59 1.59 3.39
CA SER A 202 -35.01 1.23 3.23
C SER A 202 -35.30 -0.24 3.53
N VAL A 203 -34.30 -1.12 3.41
CA VAL A 203 -34.43 -2.59 3.60
C VAL A 203 -34.27 -3.03 5.06
N ILE A 204 -33.70 -2.18 5.92
CA ILE A 204 -33.57 -2.47 7.37
C ILE A 204 -34.97 -2.32 8.02
N PRO A 205 -35.41 -3.18 8.95
CA PRO A 205 -36.76 -3.10 9.53
C PRO A 205 -36.95 -2.09 10.68
N LEU A 206 -35.94 -1.82 11.54
CA LEU A 206 -36.10 -0.98 12.75
C LEU A 206 -35.59 0.47 12.58
N LEU A 207 -36.40 1.47 12.94
CA LEU A 207 -36.14 2.92 12.71
C LEU A 207 -35.04 3.53 13.61
N GLN A 208 -34.89 3.05 14.85
CA GLN A 208 -33.83 3.53 15.76
C GLN A 208 -32.44 2.99 15.34
N ASP A 209 -32.38 1.73 14.91
CA ASP A 209 -31.18 1.11 14.35
C ASP A 209 -30.79 1.74 13.00
N LYS A 210 -31.78 2.17 12.18
CA LYS A 210 -31.51 2.88 10.92
C LYS A 210 -30.74 4.17 11.10
N LYS A 211 -31.12 5.03 12.05
CA LYS A 211 -30.46 6.34 12.21
C LYS A 211 -29.02 6.15 12.68
N ARG A 212 -28.82 5.25 13.66
CA ARG A 212 -27.49 4.92 14.19
C ARG A 212 -26.62 4.21 13.14
N ALA A 213 -27.17 3.27 12.37
CA ALA A 213 -26.45 2.61 11.27
C ALA A 213 -26.06 3.58 10.14
N VAL A 214 -26.92 4.53 9.78
CA VAL A 214 -26.60 5.55 8.77
C VAL A 214 -25.53 6.52 9.26
N GLU A 215 -25.61 6.94 10.51
CA GLU A 215 -24.59 7.79 11.13
C GLU A 215 -23.23 7.08 11.19
N ILE A 216 -23.22 5.82 11.61
CA ILE A 216 -22.03 4.96 11.62
C ILE A 216 -21.46 4.79 10.20
N MET A 217 -22.28 4.41 9.21
CA MET A 217 -21.83 4.28 7.82
C MET A 217 -21.26 5.58 7.26
N ARG A 218 -21.86 6.74 7.58
CA ARG A 218 -21.36 8.05 7.16
C ARG A 218 -20.07 8.43 7.87
N GLY A 219 -19.91 8.05 9.13
CA GLY A 219 -18.67 8.20 9.89
C GLY A 219 -17.55 7.40 9.24
N ILE A 220 -17.79 6.09 9.04
CA ILE A 220 -16.86 5.17 8.39
C ILE A 220 -16.43 5.67 7.01
N GLU A 221 -17.38 6.02 6.13
CA GLU A 221 -17.07 6.55 4.79
C GLU A 221 -16.20 7.80 4.86
N ARG A 222 -16.53 8.73 5.76
CA ARG A 222 -15.77 9.98 5.92
C ARG A 222 -14.36 9.72 6.42
N ASP A 223 -14.20 8.84 7.40
CA ASP A 223 -12.91 8.53 8.00
C ASP A 223 -12.01 7.80 7.00
N ILE A 224 -12.56 6.88 6.21
CA ILE A 224 -11.82 6.20 5.13
C ILE A 224 -11.45 7.20 4.02
N SER A 225 -12.39 8.05 3.57
CA SER A 225 -12.11 9.10 2.59
C SER A 225 -10.99 10.04 3.08
N TYR A 226 -11.02 10.43 4.36
CA TYR A 226 -10.01 11.30 4.95
C TYR A 226 -8.64 10.62 4.97
N TYR A 227 -8.58 9.36 5.42
CA TYR A 227 -7.35 8.57 5.39
C TYR A 227 -6.76 8.48 3.97
N LEU A 228 -7.58 8.06 2.99
CA LEU A 228 -7.16 7.90 1.60
C LEU A 228 -6.64 9.20 1.00
N LEU A 229 -7.39 10.30 1.17
CA LEU A 229 -6.97 11.61 0.67
C LEU A 229 -5.66 12.07 1.30
N THR A 230 -5.50 11.88 2.61
CA THR A 230 -4.28 12.27 3.30
C THR A 230 -3.08 11.44 2.82
N VAL A 231 -3.22 10.12 2.69
CA VAL A 231 -2.14 9.26 2.16
C VAL A 231 -1.76 9.65 0.74
N THR A 232 -2.76 9.87 -0.13
CA THR A 232 -2.51 10.34 -1.51
C THR A 232 -1.78 11.69 -1.52
N PHE A 233 -2.17 12.62 -0.64
CA PHE A 233 -1.53 13.92 -0.52
C PHE A 233 -0.08 13.80 -0.03
N ILE A 234 0.17 13.02 1.03
CA ILE A 234 1.53 12.77 1.56
C ILE A 234 2.41 12.17 0.47
N ASN A 235 1.92 11.15 -0.25
CA ASN A 235 2.68 10.47 -1.30
C ASN A 235 3.00 11.40 -2.48
N LEU A 236 2.06 12.27 -2.87
CA LEU A 236 2.27 13.25 -3.94
C LEU A 236 3.32 14.29 -3.53
N VAL A 237 3.22 14.83 -2.31
CA VAL A 237 4.18 15.78 -1.77
C VAL A 237 5.57 15.15 -1.66
N LEU A 238 5.66 13.91 -1.15
CA LEU A 238 6.92 13.16 -1.08
C LEU A 238 7.54 12.99 -2.47
N GLY A 239 6.77 12.59 -3.48
CA GLY A 239 7.25 12.46 -4.86
C GLY A 239 7.75 13.77 -5.46
N ILE A 240 7.07 14.88 -5.19
CA ILE A 240 7.50 16.22 -5.61
C ILE A 240 8.82 16.59 -4.93
N ILE A 241 8.92 16.40 -3.61
CA ILE A 241 10.16 16.69 -2.85
C ILE A 241 11.32 15.84 -3.38
N VAL A 242 11.11 14.54 -3.59
CA VAL A 242 12.12 13.65 -4.17
C VAL A 242 12.53 14.14 -5.56
N THR A 243 11.58 14.52 -6.42
CA THR A 243 11.88 15.09 -7.75
C THR A 243 12.77 16.33 -7.63
N LEU A 244 12.45 17.25 -6.71
CA LEU A 244 13.22 18.48 -6.50
C LEU A 244 14.63 18.19 -5.99
N VAL A 245 14.76 17.26 -5.03
CA VAL A 245 16.06 16.84 -4.49
C VAL A 245 16.92 16.20 -5.58
N LEU A 246 16.36 15.27 -6.36
CA LEU A 246 17.07 14.61 -7.47
C LEU A 246 17.48 15.62 -8.55
N THR A 247 16.63 16.60 -8.84
CA THR A 247 16.95 17.70 -9.76
C THR A 247 18.12 18.54 -9.23
N ALA A 248 18.10 18.88 -7.94
CA ALA A 248 19.18 19.65 -7.31
C ALA A 248 20.51 18.88 -7.27
N LEU A 249 20.46 17.55 -7.17
CA LEU A 249 21.64 16.69 -7.24
C LEU A 249 22.14 16.47 -8.68
N GLY A 250 21.36 16.81 -9.70
CA GLY A 250 21.71 16.59 -11.11
C GLY A 250 21.47 15.16 -11.61
N VAL A 251 20.59 14.40 -10.95
CA VAL A 251 20.24 13.03 -11.35
C VAL A 251 19.36 13.07 -12.62
N PRO A 252 19.63 12.24 -13.64
CA PRO A 252 18.81 12.19 -14.86
C PRO A 252 17.40 11.65 -14.58
N ASN A 253 16.43 12.17 -15.33
CA ASN A 253 15.01 11.81 -15.24
C ASN A 253 14.44 11.88 -13.80
N PRO A 254 14.62 13.00 -13.06
CA PRO A 254 14.22 13.09 -11.65
C PRO A 254 12.71 12.95 -11.46
N LEU A 255 11.91 13.41 -12.43
CA LEU A 255 10.45 13.30 -12.42
C LEU A 255 9.98 11.84 -12.46
N LEU A 256 10.67 10.99 -13.23
CA LEU A 256 10.37 9.55 -13.31
C LEU A 256 10.50 8.89 -11.94
N TRP A 257 11.62 9.16 -11.27
CA TRP A 257 11.93 8.58 -9.97
C TRP A 257 11.01 9.12 -8.88
N GLY A 258 10.75 10.42 -8.84
CA GLY A 258 9.80 10.99 -7.88
C GLY A 258 8.38 10.47 -8.04
N ALA A 259 7.90 10.32 -9.28
CA ALA A 259 6.59 9.72 -9.55
C ALA A 259 6.53 8.22 -9.17
N MET A 260 7.60 7.47 -9.47
CA MET A 260 7.71 6.07 -9.06
C MET A 260 7.69 5.94 -7.53
N ILE A 261 8.40 6.81 -6.81
CA ILE A 261 8.37 6.84 -5.35
C ILE A 261 6.96 7.18 -4.83
N ALA A 262 6.29 8.18 -5.38
CA ALA A 262 4.91 8.51 -5.00
C ALA A 262 3.95 7.32 -5.20
N LEU A 263 4.14 6.54 -6.27
CA LEU A 263 3.34 5.35 -6.54
C LEU A 263 3.69 4.19 -5.60
N PHE A 264 4.98 3.92 -5.39
CA PHE A 264 5.43 2.81 -4.56
C PHE A 264 5.10 3.02 -3.08
N ASN A 265 5.05 4.27 -2.62
CA ASN A 265 4.73 4.60 -1.22
C ASN A 265 3.28 4.30 -0.82
N TYR A 266 2.42 3.83 -1.74
CA TYR A 266 1.13 3.23 -1.38
C TYR A 266 1.26 1.85 -0.72
N ALA A 267 2.39 1.16 -0.89
CA ALA A 267 2.72 -0.11 -0.24
C ALA A 267 3.79 0.15 0.84
N PRO A 268 3.42 0.35 2.12
CA PRO A 268 4.38 0.62 3.19
C PRO A 268 5.44 -0.48 3.30
N TYR A 269 6.65 -0.11 3.73
CA TYR A 269 7.83 -0.98 3.81
C TYR A 269 8.36 -1.46 2.46
N ILE A 270 7.53 -2.06 1.61
CA ILE A 270 7.93 -2.53 0.27
C ILE A 270 8.29 -1.34 -0.61
N GLY A 271 7.46 -0.31 -0.65
CA GLY A 271 7.68 0.87 -1.46
C GLY A 271 8.94 1.63 -1.05
N ALA A 272 9.15 1.78 0.25
CA ALA A 272 10.37 2.37 0.80
C ALA A 272 11.60 1.51 0.47
N ALA A 273 11.56 0.21 0.71
CA ALA A 273 12.67 -0.70 0.42
C ALA A 273 13.02 -0.70 -1.08
N ALA A 274 12.02 -0.84 -1.95
CA ALA A 274 12.20 -0.77 -3.40
C ALA A 274 12.74 0.59 -3.82
N GLY A 275 12.21 1.68 -3.26
CA GLY A 275 12.67 3.04 -3.52
C GLY A 275 14.14 3.24 -3.16
N ILE A 276 14.58 2.76 -1.98
CA ILE A 276 15.98 2.82 -1.54
C ILE A 276 16.88 2.07 -2.51
N VAL A 277 16.53 0.83 -2.87
CA VAL A 277 17.33 -0.01 -3.77
C VAL A 277 17.44 0.63 -5.14
N ILE A 278 16.33 1.09 -5.70
CA ILE A 278 16.30 1.69 -7.04
C ILE A 278 17.07 3.01 -7.04
N LEU A 279 16.84 3.89 -6.06
CA LEU A 279 17.54 5.16 -5.97
C LEU A 279 19.04 5.00 -5.67
N ALA A 280 19.43 3.94 -4.96
CA ALA A 280 20.84 3.60 -4.79
C ALA A 280 21.48 3.18 -6.12
N ALA A 281 20.80 2.34 -6.90
CA ALA A 281 21.27 1.97 -8.24
C ALA A 281 21.36 3.21 -9.16
N VAL A 282 20.36 4.08 -9.12
CA VAL A 282 20.35 5.34 -9.88
C VAL A 282 21.49 6.26 -9.45
N GLY A 283 21.74 6.41 -8.14
CA GLY A 283 22.88 7.17 -7.63
C GLY A 283 24.22 6.62 -8.12
N LEU A 284 24.41 5.30 -8.07
CA LEU A 284 25.63 4.64 -8.59
C LEU A 284 25.80 4.82 -10.09
N LEU A 285 24.71 4.86 -10.86
CA LEU A 285 24.77 5.07 -12.31
C LEU A 285 25.00 6.54 -12.68
N SER A 286 24.52 7.47 -11.85
CA SER A 286 24.57 8.91 -12.15
C SER A 286 25.89 9.57 -11.75
N PHE A 287 26.59 9.01 -10.76
CA PHE A 287 27.81 9.60 -10.22
C PHE A 287 29.00 8.63 -10.25
N ASP A 288 30.20 9.18 -10.46
CA ASP A 288 31.44 8.39 -10.49
C ASP A 288 32.03 8.15 -9.10
N THR A 289 31.72 9.03 -8.13
CA THR A 289 32.22 8.91 -6.76
C THR A 289 31.19 8.26 -5.84
N LEU A 290 31.62 7.29 -5.04
CA LEU A 290 30.75 6.58 -4.09
C LEU A 290 30.02 7.52 -3.11
N PRO A 291 30.67 8.54 -2.50
CA PRO A 291 29.99 9.43 -1.57
C PRO A 291 28.84 10.20 -2.23
N GLN A 292 29.03 10.70 -3.45
CA GLN A 292 27.97 11.40 -4.19
C GLN A 292 26.84 10.45 -4.60
N ALA A 293 27.16 9.23 -5.03
CA ALA A 293 26.17 8.20 -5.35
C ALA A 293 25.29 7.85 -4.15
N LEU A 294 25.86 7.77 -2.94
CA LEU A 294 25.13 7.45 -1.71
C LEU A 294 24.26 8.61 -1.18
N LEU A 295 24.51 9.85 -1.60
CA LEU A 295 23.64 10.97 -1.23
C LEU A 295 22.21 10.74 -1.70
N VAL A 296 22.02 10.16 -2.89
CA VAL A 296 20.70 9.92 -3.49
C VAL A 296 19.80 9.04 -2.61
N PRO A 297 20.15 7.77 -2.29
CA PRO A 297 19.37 6.96 -1.36
C PRO A 297 19.42 7.50 0.07
N GLY A 298 20.49 8.19 0.48
CA GLY A 298 20.61 8.81 1.80
C GLY A 298 19.56 9.89 2.05
N PHE A 299 19.35 10.80 1.10
CA PHE A 299 18.28 11.80 1.18
C PHE A 299 16.90 11.15 1.19
N PHE A 300 16.68 10.14 0.35
CA PHE A 300 15.41 9.42 0.33
C PHE A 300 15.13 8.74 1.68
N LEU A 301 16.13 8.08 2.29
CA LEU A 301 16.02 7.50 3.62
C LEU A 301 15.62 8.53 4.68
N VAL A 302 16.26 9.71 4.68
CA VAL A 302 15.91 10.80 5.60
C VAL A 302 14.46 11.24 5.38
N LEU A 303 14.03 11.41 4.13
CA LEU A 303 12.65 11.79 3.81
C LEU A 303 11.64 10.73 4.25
N THR A 304 11.91 9.45 4.02
CA THR A 304 11.05 8.33 4.45
C THR A 304 10.96 8.24 5.97
N VAL A 305 12.07 8.44 6.69
CA VAL A 305 12.05 8.44 8.16
C VAL A 305 11.27 9.63 8.70
N LEU A 306 11.46 10.83 8.15
CA LEU A 306 10.69 12.02 8.52
C LEU A 306 9.19 11.82 8.23
N GLU A 307 8.87 11.24 7.07
CA GLU A 307 7.50 10.95 6.68
C GLU A 307 6.84 9.97 7.66
N GLY A 308 7.46 8.81 7.89
CA GLY A 308 6.89 7.77 8.74
C GLY A 308 6.85 8.11 10.24
N GLN A 309 7.82 8.86 10.77
CA GLN A 309 7.93 9.13 12.20
C GLN A 309 7.32 10.47 12.64
N LEU A 310 7.28 11.47 11.76
CA LEU A 310 6.79 12.81 12.12
C LEU A 310 5.54 13.18 11.32
N ILE A 311 5.62 13.17 9.99
CA ILE A 311 4.57 13.73 9.12
C ILE A 311 3.29 12.90 9.22
N THR A 312 3.38 11.59 9.01
CA THR A 312 2.22 10.70 8.99
C THR A 312 1.48 10.70 10.34
N PRO A 313 2.14 10.52 11.50
CA PRO A 313 1.48 10.62 12.81
C PRO A 313 0.89 12.01 13.10
N MET A 314 1.54 13.09 12.65
CA MET A 314 1.08 14.46 12.87
C MET A 314 -0.20 14.77 12.07
N ILE A 315 -0.33 14.25 10.85
CA ILE A 315 -1.48 14.53 9.98
C ILE A 315 -2.63 13.53 10.23
N LEU A 316 -2.35 12.23 10.34
CA LEU A 316 -3.39 11.22 10.57
C LEU A 316 -3.90 11.21 12.02
N GLY A 317 -3.06 11.60 12.97
CA GLY A 317 -3.36 11.45 14.40
C GLY A 317 -3.37 9.99 14.85
N ARG A 318 -3.20 9.77 16.16
CA ARG A 318 -3.00 8.43 16.74
C ARG A 318 -4.11 7.42 16.44
N ARG A 319 -5.36 7.88 16.33
CA ARG A 319 -6.52 7.02 16.09
C ARG A 319 -6.53 6.36 14.70
N LEU A 320 -5.90 6.98 13.70
CA LEU A 320 -5.88 6.46 12.32
C LEU A 320 -4.62 5.65 12.00
N LEU A 321 -3.72 5.51 12.97
CA LEU A 321 -2.53 4.68 12.81
C LEU A 321 -2.90 3.20 12.91
N LEU A 322 -2.18 2.41 12.13
CA LEU A 322 -2.30 0.95 12.06
C LEU A 322 -1.02 0.34 12.62
N SER A 323 -1.15 -0.80 13.29
CA SER A 323 0.01 -1.59 13.69
C SER A 323 0.88 -1.95 12.47
N PRO A 324 2.21 -1.70 12.52
CA PRO A 324 3.17 -2.15 11.50
C PRO A 324 3.02 -3.62 11.11
N VAL A 325 2.80 -4.48 12.11
CA VAL A 325 2.66 -5.93 11.92
C VAL A 325 1.37 -6.24 11.15
N ALA A 326 0.26 -5.58 11.51
CA ALA A 326 -1.01 -5.74 10.82
C ALA A 326 -0.92 -5.29 9.35
N ILE A 327 -0.26 -4.16 9.08
CA ILE A 327 0.01 -3.70 7.70
C ILE A 327 0.80 -4.75 6.93
N PHE A 328 1.90 -5.24 7.48
CA PHE A 328 2.77 -6.22 6.82
C PHE A 328 2.02 -7.52 6.50
N ILE A 329 1.33 -8.11 7.49
CA ILE A 329 0.56 -9.35 7.31
C ILE A 329 -0.53 -9.16 6.24
N THR A 330 -1.27 -8.05 6.32
CA THR A 330 -2.35 -7.78 5.37
C THR A 330 -1.79 -7.61 3.95
N MET A 331 -0.68 -6.89 3.80
CA MET A 331 -0.03 -6.71 2.51
C MET A 331 0.49 -8.03 1.91
N VAL A 332 1.03 -8.94 2.72
CA VAL A 332 1.44 -10.28 2.27
C VAL A 332 0.22 -11.10 1.83
N ILE A 333 -0.86 -11.09 2.62
CA ILE A 333 -2.09 -11.85 2.29
C ILE A 333 -2.71 -11.35 1.00
N TRP A 334 -2.94 -10.04 0.86
CA TRP A 334 -3.58 -9.46 -0.32
C TRP A 334 -2.65 -9.47 -1.54
N GLY A 335 -1.35 -9.28 -1.33
CA GLY A 335 -0.34 -9.41 -2.38
C GLY A 335 -0.29 -10.82 -2.96
N TRP A 336 -0.43 -11.84 -2.11
CA TRP A 336 -0.53 -13.22 -2.56
C TRP A 336 -1.86 -13.51 -3.27
N LEU A 337 -2.97 -12.96 -2.77
CA LEU A 337 -4.31 -13.20 -3.30
C LEU A 337 -4.52 -12.58 -4.69
N TRP A 338 -4.17 -11.30 -4.84
CA TRP A 338 -4.52 -10.47 -6.00
C TRP A 338 -3.29 -9.80 -6.66
N GLY A 339 -2.08 -10.24 -6.34
CA GLY A 339 -0.84 -9.70 -6.89
C GLY A 339 -0.58 -8.24 -6.47
N VAL A 340 0.01 -7.47 -7.39
CA VAL A 340 0.37 -6.05 -7.15
C VAL A 340 -0.86 -5.21 -6.80
N THR A 341 -1.98 -5.43 -7.49
CA THR A 341 -3.25 -4.73 -7.21
C THR A 341 -3.74 -4.99 -5.80
N GLY A 342 -3.65 -6.23 -5.32
CA GLY A 342 -3.98 -6.60 -3.94
C GLY A 342 -3.09 -5.89 -2.92
N ALA A 343 -1.78 -5.87 -3.15
CA ALA A 343 -0.83 -5.19 -2.26
C ALA A 343 -1.11 -3.68 -2.15
N LEU A 344 -1.46 -3.02 -3.26
CA LEU A 344 -1.83 -1.59 -3.27
C LEU A 344 -3.12 -1.29 -2.51
N ILE A 345 -4.10 -2.19 -2.54
CA ILE A 345 -5.39 -2.03 -1.85
C ILE A 345 -5.31 -2.46 -0.38
N ALA A 346 -4.32 -3.27 -0.01
CA ALA A 346 -4.21 -3.90 1.31
C ALA A 346 -4.33 -2.90 2.46
N VAL A 347 -3.61 -1.78 2.39
CA VAL A 347 -3.56 -0.80 3.48
C VAL A 347 -4.84 0.02 3.59
N PRO A 348 -5.39 0.61 2.51
CA PRO A 348 -6.71 1.21 2.54
C PRO A 348 -7.80 0.28 3.04
N LEU A 349 -7.75 -0.99 2.65
CA LEU A 349 -8.72 -1.99 3.10
C LEU A 349 -8.55 -2.31 4.59
N LEU A 350 -7.31 -2.45 5.07
CA LEU A 350 -7.02 -2.64 6.49
C LEU A 350 -7.51 -1.45 7.33
N ALA A 351 -7.25 -0.23 6.87
CA ALA A 351 -7.75 0.99 7.50
C ALA A 351 -9.29 0.99 7.53
N SER A 352 -9.92 0.60 6.42
CA SER A 352 -11.39 0.49 6.34
C SER A 352 -11.93 -0.52 7.35
N ILE A 353 -11.31 -1.69 7.45
CA ILE A 353 -11.70 -2.74 8.41
C ILE A 353 -11.53 -2.23 9.84
N LYS A 354 -10.39 -1.61 10.18
CA LYS A 354 -10.16 -1.04 11.51
C LYS A 354 -11.21 0.00 11.86
N ILE A 355 -11.48 0.96 10.97
CA ILE A 355 -12.47 2.01 11.18
C ILE A 355 -13.88 1.40 11.38
N ILE A 356 -14.23 0.34 10.64
CA ILE A 356 -15.51 -0.37 10.84
C ILE A 356 -15.54 -1.03 12.22
N CYS A 357 -14.48 -1.74 12.61
CA CYS A 357 -14.38 -2.42 13.90
C CYS A 357 -14.45 -1.44 15.09
N GLU A 358 -13.86 -0.25 14.97
CA GLU A 358 -13.92 0.80 16.00
C GLU A 358 -15.35 1.34 16.22
N ASN A 359 -16.18 1.32 15.17
CA ASN A 359 -17.55 1.81 15.22
C ASN A 359 -18.58 0.73 15.64
N LEU A 360 -18.16 -0.53 15.78
CA LEU A 360 -19.03 -1.65 16.17
C LEU A 360 -18.59 -2.21 17.53
N GLU A 361 -19.38 -1.97 18.57
CA GLU A 361 -19.11 -2.41 19.96
C GLU A 361 -18.63 -3.88 20.08
N PRO A 362 -19.21 -4.87 19.36
CA PRO A 362 -18.76 -6.27 19.45
C PRO A 362 -17.37 -6.56 18.84
N LEU A 363 -16.85 -5.66 17.99
CA LEU A 363 -15.61 -5.86 17.23
C LEU A 363 -14.46 -4.97 17.73
N GLN A 364 -14.65 -4.24 18.83
CA GLN A 364 -13.61 -3.42 19.46
C GLN A 364 -12.32 -4.19 19.81
N PRO A 365 -12.36 -5.46 20.30
CA PRO A 365 -11.13 -6.21 20.56
C PRO A 365 -10.26 -6.41 19.32
N VAL A 366 -10.89 -6.53 18.14
CA VAL A 366 -10.17 -6.63 16.85
C VAL A 366 -9.57 -5.28 16.47
N ALA A 367 -10.29 -4.19 16.71
CA ALA A 367 -9.77 -2.84 16.48
C ALA A 367 -8.54 -2.53 17.36
N GLU A 368 -8.54 -2.98 18.62
CA GLU A 368 -7.42 -2.83 19.54
C GLU A 368 -6.17 -3.58 19.06
N PHE A 369 -6.32 -4.81 18.58
CA PHE A 369 -5.21 -5.57 17.96
C PHE A 369 -4.64 -4.90 16.71
N LEU A 370 -5.48 -4.19 15.93
CA LEU A 370 -5.07 -3.48 14.72
C LEU A 370 -4.46 -2.10 15.01
N SER A 371 -4.61 -1.59 16.22
CA SER A 371 -4.02 -0.32 16.65
C SER A 371 -2.53 -0.46 17.03
N PRO A 372 -1.74 0.63 16.97
CA PRO A 372 -0.28 0.58 17.16
C PRO A 372 0.18 0.23 18.57
#